data_AF-A0A7Y3BG56-F1
#
_entry.id   AF-A0A7Y3BG56-F1
#
_cell.length_a   1.000
_cell.length_b   1.000
_cell.length_c   1.000
_cell.angle_alpha   90.00
_cell.angle_beta   90.00
_cell.angle_gamma   90.00
#
_symmetry.space_group_name_H-M   'P 1'
#
loop_
_entity.id
_entity.type
_entity.pdbx_description
1 polymer ?
#
loop_
_entity_poly.entity_id
_entity_poly.type
_entity_poly.pdbx_seq_one_letter_code
_entity_poly.pdbx_strand_id
1 'polypeptide(L)'
;MAAFLSLGVALLVLSPGQAFAQASENSQTLSIPQARAIARQAIQTGNIALADQISSALLQRDPDDAEALLIRALSARSAGALDVAEDAAAAAYRASNNPALQFDAAIMVADLKARKEQFTRAELWLRRADNVAPDERRKEIAARAFRNVSRLNPLSIQLRFTARPSNNVNNGAETLEIELGGLPFSIDPSGQQLGGYEASAGLSLAYRLSENETQKTEALAELYFRKIWLDSRAKELVPTASGSDFDYGVVIAGVRHQRLIWPELGTSEFTGLLGNSWYGGEELARWGELQLRQTVRTSNVQQLRFGATIRSEKNLDSAINSSESFA
;
A
#
# COMPACT_ATOMS: atom_id res chain seq x y z
N MET A 1 36.73 73.16 -47.00
CA MET A 1 37.87 73.36 -46.08
C MET A 1 37.31 74.01 -44.81
N ALA A 2 37.65 73.44 -43.66
CA ALA A 2 36.95 73.56 -42.37
C ALA A 2 37.06 74.91 -41.66
N ALA A 3 36.08 75.25 -40.81
CA ALA A 3 36.29 75.45 -39.36
C ALA A 3 34.95 75.71 -38.62
N PHE A 4 34.84 75.10 -37.43
CA PHE A 4 33.72 75.05 -36.46
C PHE A 4 33.47 76.43 -35.77
N LEU A 5 32.27 76.90 -35.39
CA LEU A 5 31.16 76.43 -34.53
C LEU A 5 31.45 76.45 -33.01
N SER A 6 30.84 77.41 -32.29
CA SER A 6 30.49 77.46 -30.84
C SER A 6 30.23 78.93 -30.42
N LEU A 7 29.37 79.33 -29.49
CA LEU A 7 28.25 78.76 -28.71
C LEU A 7 27.63 79.97 -27.95
N GLY A 8 26.33 79.97 -27.66
CA GLY A 8 25.75 81.02 -26.80
C GLY A 8 24.24 80.88 -26.60
N VAL A 9 23.84 79.87 -25.81
CA VAL A 9 22.45 79.59 -25.42
C VAL A 9 22.11 80.30 -24.11
N ALA A 10 21.02 81.06 -24.13
CA ALA A 10 20.26 81.47 -22.96
C ALA A 10 19.20 80.40 -22.63
N LEU A 11 18.79 80.26 -21.35
CA LEU A 11 17.38 80.33 -20.94
C LEU A 11 17.18 80.16 -19.43
N LEU A 12 16.11 80.83 -18.96
CA LEU A 12 15.60 80.90 -17.60
C LEU A 12 15.16 79.53 -17.03
N VAL A 13 15.38 79.36 -15.72
CA VAL A 13 14.86 78.24 -14.92
C VAL A 13 13.53 78.64 -14.27
N LEU A 14 12.48 77.86 -14.55
CA LEU A 14 11.20 77.83 -13.82
C LEU A 14 11.16 76.60 -12.88
N SER A 15 10.78 76.86 -11.62
CA SER A 15 10.10 76.09 -10.55
C SER A 15 9.83 74.57 -10.73
N PRO A 16 9.83 73.73 -9.65
CA PRO A 16 8.65 73.64 -8.77
C PRO A 16 8.87 73.25 -7.29
N GLY A 17 7.82 73.49 -6.49
CA GLY A 17 7.78 73.26 -5.05
C GLY A 17 7.84 71.78 -4.63
N GLN A 18 8.41 71.57 -3.45
CA GLN A 18 8.42 70.30 -2.75
C GLN A 18 7.05 70.04 -2.12
N ALA A 19 6.18 69.36 -2.86
CA ALA A 19 5.12 68.58 -2.26
C ALA A 19 5.77 67.26 -1.77
N PHE A 20 6.01 67.16 -0.47
CA PHE A 20 6.24 65.87 0.16
C PHE A 20 4.94 65.07 0.03
N ALA A 21 4.87 64.23 -1.01
CA ALA A 21 3.91 63.16 -1.08
C ALA A 21 4.18 62.23 0.11
N GLN A 22 3.36 62.35 1.16
CA GLN A 22 3.15 61.26 2.10
C GLN A 22 2.52 60.13 1.29
N ALA A 23 3.37 59.25 0.75
CA ALA A 23 2.96 57.90 0.40
C ALA A 23 2.56 57.24 1.71
N SER A 24 1.27 57.33 2.05
CA SER A 24 0.67 56.44 3.03
C SER A 24 0.80 55.03 2.45
N GLU A 25 1.88 54.34 2.82
CA GLU A 25 1.90 52.89 2.83
C GLU A 25 0.76 52.46 3.75
N ASN A 26 -0.42 52.28 3.16
CA ASN A 26 -1.50 51.53 3.78
C ASN A 26 -1.02 50.08 3.84
N SER A 27 -0.11 49.78 4.75
CA SER A 27 0.24 48.43 5.16
C SER A 27 -1.00 47.86 5.86
N GLN A 28 -2.02 47.49 5.09
CA GLN A 28 -3.18 46.78 5.60
C GLN A 28 -2.66 45.48 6.18
N THR A 29 -2.59 45.42 7.51
CA THR A 29 -2.12 44.24 8.21
C THR A 29 -3.22 43.19 8.08
N LEU A 30 -3.03 42.24 7.16
CA LEU A 30 -3.97 41.16 6.95
C LEU A 30 -3.95 40.22 8.17
N SER A 31 -5.11 39.93 8.74
CA SER A 31 -5.23 38.83 9.70
C SER A 31 -4.96 37.49 9.01
N ILE A 32 -4.56 36.46 9.77
CA ILE A 32 -4.32 35.11 9.23
C ILE A 32 -5.55 34.59 8.45
N PRO A 33 -6.79 34.66 8.97
CA PRO A 33 -7.96 34.19 8.22
C PRO A 33 -8.18 34.95 6.91
N GLN A 34 -7.92 36.27 6.89
CA GLN A 34 -8.00 37.08 5.67
C GLN A 34 -6.93 36.69 4.66
N ALA A 35 -5.68 36.52 5.09
CA ALA A 35 -4.59 36.07 4.24
C ALA A 35 -4.92 34.71 3.59
N ARG A 36 -5.39 33.73 4.38
CA ARG A 36 -5.82 32.42 3.85
C ARG A 36 -6.98 32.54 2.87
N ALA A 37 -7.97 33.40 3.16
CA ALA A 37 -9.08 33.64 2.24
C ALA A 37 -8.62 34.23 0.90
N ILE A 38 -7.71 35.23 0.93
CA ILE A 38 -7.12 35.82 -0.28
C ILE A 38 -6.33 34.77 -1.05
N ALA A 39 -5.54 33.93 -0.38
CA ALA A 39 -4.78 32.87 -1.04
C ALA A 39 -5.68 31.83 -1.71
N ARG A 40 -6.78 31.41 -1.05
CA ARG A 40 -7.78 30.53 -1.68
C ARG A 40 -8.42 31.18 -2.91
N GLN A 41 -8.78 32.46 -2.81
CA GLN A 41 -9.30 33.22 -3.96
C GLN A 41 -8.28 33.29 -5.09
N ALA A 42 -7.01 33.55 -4.77
CA ALA A 42 -5.93 33.64 -5.74
C ALA A 42 -5.78 32.32 -6.52
N ILE A 43 -5.86 31.16 -5.86
CA ILE A 43 -5.89 29.85 -6.53
C ILE A 43 -7.09 29.74 -7.48
N GLN A 44 -8.29 30.12 -7.02
CA GLN A 44 -9.51 30.05 -7.84
C GLN A 44 -9.45 30.94 -9.08
N THR A 45 -8.81 32.11 -8.98
CA THR A 45 -8.62 33.03 -10.10
C THR A 45 -7.37 32.75 -10.93
N GLY A 46 -6.62 31.68 -10.62
CA GLY A 46 -5.39 31.31 -11.34
C GLY A 46 -4.17 32.19 -11.03
N ASN A 47 -4.23 33.06 -10.01
CA ASN A 47 -3.09 33.85 -9.55
C ASN A 47 -2.21 33.03 -8.60
N ILE A 48 -1.51 32.05 -9.17
CA ILE A 48 -0.67 31.08 -8.44
C ILE A 48 0.48 31.77 -7.70
N ALA A 49 1.08 32.79 -8.31
CA ALA A 49 2.19 33.53 -7.71
C ALA A 49 1.76 34.21 -6.40
N LEU A 50 0.59 34.86 -6.38
CA LEU A 50 0.06 35.46 -5.16
C LEU A 50 -0.26 34.42 -4.08
N ALA A 51 -0.87 33.29 -4.47
CA ALA A 51 -1.16 32.21 -3.54
C ALA A 51 0.12 31.62 -2.91
N ASP A 52 1.18 31.42 -3.71
CA ASP A 52 2.48 30.94 -3.23
C ASP A 52 3.15 31.94 -2.29
N GLN A 53 3.14 33.25 -2.63
CA GLN A 53 3.65 34.31 -1.77
C GLN A 53 2.95 34.35 -0.41
N ILE A 54 1.62 34.31 -0.40
CA ILE A 54 0.83 34.34 0.83
C ILE A 54 1.08 33.07 1.66
N SER A 55 1.05 31.89 1.03
CA SER A 55 1.33 30.64 1.76
C SER A 55 2.72 30.63 2.36
N SER A 56 3.73 31.15 1.65
CA SER A 56 5.10 31.25 2.15
C SER A 56 5.19 32.19 3.35
N ALA A 57 4.52 33.34 3.33
CA ALA A 57 4.48 34.26 4.47
C ALA A 57 3.77 33.66 5.70
N LEU A 58 2.69 32.90 5.48
CA LEU A 58 2.01 32.17 6.55
C LEU A 58 2.90 31.09 7.16
N LEU A 59 3.61 30.31 6.32
CA LEU A 59 4.50 29.23 6.77
C LEU A 59 5.78 29.72 7.44
N GLN A 60 6.26 30.93 7.12
CA GLN A 60 7.35 31.56 7.86
C GLN A 60 6.97 31.86 9.30
N ARG A 61 5.69 32.17 9.54
CA ARG A 61 5.17 32.43 10.88
C ARG A 61 4.84 31.13 11.63
N ASP A 62 4.19 30.20 10.95
CA ASP A 62 3.79 28.90 11.50
C ASP A 62 4.06 27.80 10.47
N PRO A 63 5.19 27.07 10.60
CA PRO A 63 5.54 25.99 9.67
C PRO A 63 4.51 24.86 9.60
N ASP A 64 3.69 24.68 10.63
CA ASP A 64 2.67 23.64 10.74
C ASP A 64 1.25 24.17 10.44
N ASP A 65 1.12 25.36 9.84
CA ASP A 65 -0.17 25.86 9.37
C ASP A 65 -0.70 24.96 8.23
N ALA A 66 -1.54 23.99 8.59
CA ALA A 66 -2.04 22.99 7.66
C ALA A 66 -2.78 23.57 6.44
N GLU A 67 -3.45 24.71 6.60
CA GLU A 67 -4.17 25.35 5.51
C GLU A 67 -3.20 26.09 4.57
N ALA A 68 -2.19 26.76 5.13
CA ALA A 68 -1.11 27.33 4.34
C ALA A 68 -0.29 26.25 3.60
N LEU A 69 -0.03 25.10 4.25
CA LEU A 69 0.61 23.94 3.62
C LEU A 69 -0.21 23.40 2.45
N LEU A 70 -1.54 23.30 2.57
CA LEU A 70 -2.41 22.86 1.48
C LEU A 70 -2.46 23.88 0.33
N ILE A 71 -2.48 25.18 0.63
CA ILE A 71 -2.38 26.24 -0.38
C ILE A 71 -1.04 26.15 -1.13
N ARG A 72 0.08 25.99 -0.41
CA ARG A 72 1.40 25.78 -1.00
C ARG A 72 1.40 24.56 -1.91
N ALA A 73 0.77 23.47 -1.48
CA ALA A 73 0.67 22.26 -2.28
C ALA A 73 -0.09 22.48 -3.60
N LEU A 74 -1.23 23.18 -3.54
CA LEU A 74 -2.02 23.57 -4.72
C LEU A 74 -1.21 24.46 -5.67
N SER A 75 -0.56 25.49 -5.15
CA SER A 75 0.29 26.41 -5.93
C SER A 75 1.44 25.66 -6.60
N ALA A 76 2.19 24.86 -5.85
CA ALA A 76 3.30 24.07 -6.36
C ALA A 76 2.85 23.07 -7.44
N ARG A 77 1.69 22.41 -7.25
CA ARG A 77 1.10 21.50 -8.25
C ARG A 77 0.80 22.24 -9.54
N SER A 78 0.21 23.43 -9.47
CA SER A 78 -0.10 24.23 -10.66
C SER A 78 1.14 24.77 -11.37
N ALA A 79 2.23 25.01 -10.64
CA ALA A 79 3.53 25.40 -11.18
C ALA A 79 4.35 24.22 -11.72
N GLY A 80 3.86 22.98 -11.63
CA GLY A 80 4.57 21.77 -12.05
C GLY A 80 5.62 21.25 -11.06
N ALA A 81 5.78 21.88 -9.90
CA ALA A 81 6.68 21.45 -8.83
C ALA A 81 6.06 20.30 -8.01
N LEU A 82 5.91 19.12 -8.65
CA LEU A 82 5.13 18.00 -8.11
C LEU A 82 5.70 17.39 -6.82
N ASP A 83 7.02 17.47 -6.58
CA ASP A 83 7.63 17.00 -5.33
C ASP A 83 7.29 17.94 -4.16
N VAL A 84 7.46 19.26 -4.37
CA VAL A 84 7.08 20.28 -3.38
C VAL A 84 5.59 20.21 -3.05
N ALA A 85 4.76 19.99 -4.07
CA ALA A 85 3.32 19.82 -3.89
C ALA A 85 2.99 18.61 -3.01
N GLU A 86 3.69 17.50 -3.23
CA GLU A 86 3.46 16.27 -2.50
C GLU A 86 3.88 16.40 -1.03
N ASP A 87 5.07 16.94 -0.78
CA ASP A 87 5.59 17.14 0.58
C ASP A 87 4.69 18.09 1.38
N ALA A 88 4.28 19.21 0.77
CA ALA A 88 3.38 20.17 1.40
C ALA A 88 2.00 19.57 1.70
N ALA A 89 1.41 18.80 0.77
CA ALA A 89 0.13 18.14 1.01
C ALA A 89 0.24 17.06 2.10
N ALA A 90 1.31 16.28 2.11
CA ALA A 90 1.53 15.27 3.13
C ALA A 90 1.76 15.91 4.52
N ALA A 91 2.43 17.07 4.58
CA ALA A 91 2.57 17.86 5.80
C ALA A 91 1.22 18.43 6.26
N ALA A 92 0.42 18.99 5.34
CA ALA A 92 -0.92 19.51 5.64
C ALA A 92 -1.83 18.44 6.27
N TYR A 93 -1.78 17.21 5.74
CA TYR A 93 -2.50 16.07 6.32
C TYR A 93 -2.10 15.79 7.77
N ARG A 94 -0.79 15.81 8.08
CA ARG A 94 -0.27 15.52 9.42
C ARG A 94 -0.55 16.64 10.42
N ALA A 95 -0.50 17.89 9.98
CA ALA A 95 -0.65 19.05 10.85
C ALA A 95 -2.12 19.41 11.16
N SER A 96 -3.08 18.92 10.36
CA SER A 96 -4.50 19.23 10.54
C SER A 96 -5.22 18.24 11.46
N ASN A 97 -6.06 18.77 12.35
CA ASN A 97 -7.10 18.00 13.07
C ASN A 97 -8.49 18.14 12.43
N ASN A 98 -8.62 18.90 11.34
CA ASN A 98 -9.87 19.05 10.59
C ASN A 98 -10.00 17.93 9.55
N PRO A 99 -11.00 17.04 9.66
CA PRO A 99 -11.19 15.91 8.74
C PRO A 99 -11.37 16.33 7.29
N ALA A 100 -12.02 17.47 7.03
CA ALA A 100 -12.19 17.99 5.67
C ALA A 100 -10.84 18.36 5.01
N LEU A 101 -9.95 19.02 5.75
CA LEU A 101 -8.64 19.41 5.26
C LEU A 101 -7.72 18.19 5.13
N GLN A 102 -7.77 17.25 6.09
CA GLN A 102 -7.06 15.97 5.97
C GLN A 102 -7.52 15.20 4.73
N PHE A 103 -8.83 15.14 4.47
CA PHE A 103 -9.35 14.51 3.26
C PHE A 103 -8.78 15.15 1.99
N ASP A 104 -8.88 16.48 1.86
CA ASP A 104 -8.42 17.20 0.67
C ASP A 104 -6.91 17.02 0.45
N ALA A 105 -6.12 17.05 1.52
CA ALA A 105 -4.69 16.80 1.50
C ALA A 105 -4.35 15.36 1.08
N ALA A 106 -5.03 14.35 1.65
CA ALA A 106 -4.80 12.94 1.32
C ALA A 106 -5.15 12.62 -0.15
N ILE A 107 -6.25 13.18 -0.66
CA ILE A 107 -6.63 13.06 -2.08
C ILE A 107 -5.54 13.68 -2.98
N MET A 108 -5.00 14.84 -2.61
CA MET A 108 -3.93 15.47 -3.38
C MET A 108 -2.66 14.61 -3.42
N VAL A 109 -2.22 14.09 -2.27
CA VAL A 109 -1.04 13.20 -2.23
C VAL A 109 -1.30 11.96 -3.08
N ALA A 110 -2.51 11.38 -3.02
CA ALA A 110 -2.87 10.24 -3.85
C ALA A 110 -2.80 10.55 -5.36
N ASP A 111 -3.35 11.68 -5.81
CA ASP A 111 -3.27 12.12 -7.22
C ASP A 111 -1.81 12.29 -7.66
N LEU A 112 -0.99 12.97 -6.86
CA LEU A 112 0.42 13.19 -7.15
C LEU A 112 1.20 11.87 -7.21
N LYS A 113 0.91 10.93 -6.30
CA LYS A 113 1.50 9.58 -6.32
C LYS A 113 1.09 8.78 -7.55
N ALA A 114 -0.19 8.84 -7.93
CA ALA A 114 -0.68 8.14 -9.11
C ALA A 114 -0.05 8.68 -10.40
N ARG A 115 0.17 10.00 -10.51
CA ARG A 115 0.88 10.62 -11.65
C ARG A 115 2.33 10.18 -11.78
N LYS A 116 2.98 9.88 -10.65
CA LYS A 116 4.35 9.33 -10.58
C LYS A 116 4.36 7.79 -10.72
N GLU A 117 3.25 7.17 -11.11
CA GLU A 117 3.05 5.72 -11.21
C GLU A 117 3.29 4.95 -9.89
N GLN A 118 3.25 5.66 -8.75
CA GLN A 118 3.41 5.08 -7.41
C GLN A 118 2.05 4.57 -6.90
N PHE A 119 1.40 3.69 -7.68
CA PHE A 119 0.00 3.32 -7.48
C PHE A 119 -0.30 2.72 -6.10
N THR A 120 0.55 1.83 -5.59
CA THR A 120 0.38 1.26 -4.23
C THR A 120 0.39 2.34 -3.14
N ARG A 121 1.26 3.35 -3.28
CA ARG A 121 1.31 4.48 -2.35
C ARG A 121 0.09 5.37 -2.49
N ALA A 122 -0.37 5.62 -3.72
CA ALA A 122 -1.61 6.34 -3.98
C ALA A 122 -2.81 5.65 -3.32
N GLU A 123 -2.95 4.33 -3.46
CA GLU A 123 -3.99 3.54 -2.78
C GLU A 123 -3.96 3.67 -1.25
N LEU A 124 -2.77 3.64 -0.64
CA LEU A 124 -2.63 3.85 0.81
C LEU A 124 -3.14 5.24 1.24
N TRP A 125 -2.85 6.27 0.46
CA TRP A 125 -3.37 7.62 0.72
C TRP A 125 -4.87 7.73 0.48
N LEU A 126 -5.41 7.00 -0.49
CA LEU A 126 -6.86 6.95 -0.72
C LEU A 126 -7.61 6.24 0.41
N ARG A 127 -7.03 5.19 1.01
CA ARG A 127 -7.56 4.58 2.25
C ARG A 127 -7.53 5.57 3.41
N ARG A 128 -6.46 6.37 3.54
CA ARG A 128 -6.40 7.45 4.53
C ARG A 128 -7.47 8.51 4.30
N ALA A 129 -7.67 8.93 3.05
CA ALA A 129 -8.72 9.86 2.68
C ALA A 129 -10.11 9.33 3.06
N ASP A 130 -10.40 8.06 2.75
CA ASP A 130 -11.67 7.41 3.12
C ASP A 130 -11.91 7.41 4.64
N ASN A 131 -10.88 7.09 5.43
CA ASN A 131 -10.98 7.05 6.90
C ASN A 131 -11.30 8.41 7.53
N VAL A 132 -10.84 9.51 6.94
CA VAL A 132 -11.05 10.88 7.45
C VAL A 132 -12.19 11.60 6.72
N ALA A 133 -12.89 10.94 5.79
CA ALA A 133 -13.94 11.56 5.01
C ALA A 133 -15.10 12.02 5.92
N PRO A 134 -15.43 13.33 5.93
CA PRO A 134 -16.44 13.88 6.84
C PRO A 134 -17.89 13.60 6.39
N ASP A 135 -18.09 13.19 5.14
CA ASP A 135 -19.41 12.97 4.55
C ASP A 135 -19.36 11.84 3.49
N GLU A 136 -20.54 11.28 3.17
CA GLU A 136 -20.66 10.15 2.24
C GLU A 136 -20.21 10.50 0.82
N ARG A 137 -20.45 11.74 0.38
CA ARG A 137 -20.01 12.22 -0.93
C ARG A 137 -18.48 12.16 -1.06
N ARG A 138 -17.74 12.52 -0.01
CA ARG A 138 -16.28 12.43 0.03
C ARG A 138 -15.79 10.98 0.10
N LYS A 139 -16.46 10.10 0.84
CA LYS A 139 -16.17 8.65 0.80
C LYS A 139 -16.29 8.09 -0.62
N GLU A 140 -17.37 8.42 -1.31
CA GLU A 140 -17.54 7.99 -2.70
C GLU A 140 -16.45 8.52 -3.65
N ILE A 141 -15.98 9.76 -3.44
CA ILE A 141 -14.85 10.32 -4.20
C ILE A 141 -13.59 9.49 -3.97
N ALA A 142 -13.23 9.21 -2.71
CA ALA A 142 -12.08 8.38 -2.36
C ALA A 142 -12.23 6.96 -2.94
N ALA A 143 -13.40 6.34 -2.81
CA ALA A 143 -13.68 5.01 -3.32
C ALA A 143 -13.59 4.93 -4.86
N ARG A 144 -14.12 5.92 -5.59
CA ARG A 144 -13.98 6.01 -7.06
C ARG A 144 -12.52 6.17 -7.47
N ALA A 145 -11.79 7.08 -6.83
CA ALA A 145 -10.37 7.27 -7.08
C ALA A 145 -9.57 5.99 -6.80
N PHE A 146 -9.88 5.29 -5.70
CA PHE A 146 -9.24 4.03 -5.32
C PHE A 146 -9.43 2.98 -6.41
N ARG A 147 -10.66 2.76 -6.87
CA ARG A 147 -10.95 1.80 -7.97
C ARG A 147 -10.18 2.14 -9.25
N ASN A 148 -10.06 3.42 -9.59
CA ASN A 148 -9.32 3.85 -10.78
C ASN A 148 -7.82 3.56 -10.65
N VAL A 149 -7.22 3.88 -9.50
CA VAL A 149 -5.80 3.60 -9.23
C VAL A 149 -5.54 2.10 -9.18
N SER A 150 -6.40 1.33 -8.50
CA SER A 150 -6.23 -0.13 -8.39
C SER A 150 -6.31 -0.88 -9.71
N ARG A 151 -7.07 -0.37 -10.69
CA ARG A 151 -7.07 -0.94 -12.04
C ARG A 151 -5.72 -0.77 -12.76
N LEU A 152 -5.03 0.34 -12.49
CA LEU A 152 -3.73 0.66 -13.08
C LEU A 152 -2.59 -0.03 -12.33
N ASN A 153 -2.71 -0.17 -11.01
CA ASN A 153 -1.71 -0.80 -10.16
C ASN A 153 -1.45 -2.26 -10.60
N PRO A 154 -0.26 -2.60 -11.13
CA PRO A 154 0.06 -3.98 -11.49
C PRO A 154 0.31 -4.86 -10.26
N LEU A 155 0.54 -4.27 -9.09
CA LEU A 155 0.89 -4.98 -7.86
C LEU A 155 -0.31 -5.08 -6.91
N SER A 156 -0.73 -6.32 -6.64
CA SER A 156 -1.66 -6.66 -5.56
C SER A 156 -0.88 -7.16 -4.33
N ILE A 157 -1.27 -6.67 -3.16
CA ILE A 157 -0.68 -7.04 -1.86
C ILE A 157 -1.80 -7.43 -0.92
N GLN A 158 -1.72 -8.62 -0.34
CA GLN A 158 -2.63 -9.08 0.70
C GLN A 158 -1.83 -9.49 1.94
N LEU A 159 -2.18 -8.89 3.08
CA LEU A 159 -1.63 -9.24 4.39
C LEU A 159 -2.70 -9.98 5.20
N ARG A 160 -2.30 -11.06 5.88
CA ARG A 160 -3.15 -11.84 6.79
C ARG A 160 -2.43 -11.98 8.12
N PHE A 161 -3.09 -11.64 9.22
CA PHE A 161 -2.56 -11.84 10.57
C PHE A 161 -3.58 -12.61 11.38
N THR A 162 -3.13 -13.62 12.13
CA THR A 162 -3.98 -14.34 13.08
C THR A 162 -3.25 -14.49 14.41
N ALA A 163 -4.00 -14.51 15.50
CA ALA A 163 -3.45 -14.78 16.83
C ALA A 163 -4.54 -15.46 17.67
N ARG A 164 -4.29 -16.68 18.14
CA ARG A 164 -5.29 -17.51 18.83
C ARG A 164 -4.62 -18.49 19.81
N PRO A 165 -5.28 -18.84 20.93
CA PRO A 165 -4.91 -20.02 21.68
C PRO A 165 -5.17 -21.29 20.86
N SER A 166 -4.40 -22.33 21.11
CA SER A 166 -4.59 -23.68 20.56
C SER A 166 -4.26 -24.71 21.63
N ASN A 167 -5.08 -25.76 21.74
CA ASN A 167 -4.80 -26.91 22.60
C ASN A 167 -3.96 -27.98 21.88
N ASN A 168 -3.66 -27.79 20.59
CA ASN A 168 -2.90 -28.73 19.77
C ASN A 168 -1.98 -27.99 18.79
N VAL A 169 -0.89 -27.39 19.28
CA VAL A 169 0.02 -26.58 18.46
C VAL A 169 0.94 -27.41 17.57
N ASN A 170 1.24 -28.64 17.99
CA ASN A 170 2.13 -29.60 17.33
C ASN A 170 1.39 -30.64 16.48
N ASN A 171 0.05 -30.54 16.37
CA ASN A 171 -0.80 -31.54 15.73
C ASN A 171 -0.60 -32.96 16.32
N GLY A 172 -0.33 -33.06 17.61
CA GLY A 172 -0.14 -34.32 18.33
C GLY A 172 -1.43 -35.13 18.51
N ALA A 173 -1.28 -36.36 19.01
CA ALA A 173 -2.38 -37.26 19.33
C ALA A 173 -3.04 -36.89 20.66
N GLU A 174 -4.36 -37.06 20.77
CA GLU A 174 -5.11 -36.84 22.03
C GLU A 174 -4.69 -37.82 23.14
N THR A 175 -4.16 -38.99 22.78
CA THR A 175 -3.82 -40.09 23.68
C THR A 175 -2.33 -40.42 23.64
N LEU A 176 -1.79 -40.97 24.73
CA LEU A 176 -0.44 -41.56 24.80
C LEU A 176 -0.40 -42.99 24.28
N GLU A 177 -1.52 -43.53 23.83
CA GLU A 177 -1.63 -44.90 23.34
C GLU A 177 -2.38 -44.88 22.01
N ILE A 178 -1.80 -45.51 20.99
CA ILE A 178 -2.48 -45.83 19.73
C ILE A 178 -2.62 -47.34 19.67
N GLU A 179 -3.85 -47.80 19.38
CA GLU A 179 -4.12 -49.22 19.20
C GLU A 179 -4.04 -49.57 17.71
N LEU A 180 -3.03 -50.34 17.32
CA LEU A 180 -2.80 -50.80 15.94
C LEU A 180 -2.98 -52.32 15.91
N GLY A 181 -4.08 -52.79 15.30
CA GLY A 181 -4.37 -54.22 15.19
C GLY A 181 -4.71 -54.90 16.54
N GLY A 182 -5.27 -54.16 17.51
CA GLY A 182 -5.62 -54.69 18.84
C GLY A 182 -4.47 -54.74 19.84
N LEU A 183 -3.35 -54.08 19.53
CA LEU A 183 -2.18 -53.96 20.40
C LEU A 183 -1.93 -52.50 20.76
N PRO A 184 -1.78 -52.15 22.06
CA PRO A 184 -1.50 -50.78 22.47
C PRO A 184 -0.02 -50.43 22.26
N PHE A 185 0.25 -49.32 21.59
CA PHE A 185 1.58 -48.74 21.43
C PHE A 185 1.63 -47.40 22.16
N SER A 186 2.55 -47.26 23.11
CA SER A 186 2.78 -46.01 23.81
C SER A 186 3.49 -45.00 22.90
N ILE A 187 2.94 -43.80 22.78
CA ILE A 187 3.54 -42.65 22.10
C ILE A 187 4.43 -41.92 23.10
N ASP A 188 5.56 -41.40 22.62
CA ASP A 188 6.37 -40.46 23.40
C ASP A 188 5.52 -39.24 23.84
N PRO A 189 5.71 -38.69 25.04
CA PRO A 189 4.99 -37.49 25.50
C PRO A 189 5.08 -36.28 24.56
N SER A 190 6.16 -36.16 23.76
CA SER A 190 6.27 -35.14 22.70
C SER A 190 5.29 -35.32 21.53
N GLY A 191 4.73 -36.52 21.37
CA GLY A 191 3.70 -36.85 20.40
C GLY A 191 2.27 -36.57 20.88
N GLN A 192 2.06 -36.17 22.15
CA GLN A 192 0.76 -35.68 22.63
C GLN A 192 0.47 -34.26 22.17
N GLN A 193 -0.80 -33.88 22.12
CA GLN A 193 -1.22 -32.50 21.89
C GLN A 193 -0.63 -31.57 22.95
N LEU A 194 0.13 -30.59 22.49
CA LEU A 194 0.65 -29.53 23.34
C LEU A 194 -0.24 -28.28 23.24
N GLY A 195 -0.61 -27.75 24.41
CA GLY A 195 -1.34 -26.49 24.53
C GLY A 195 -0.42 -25.28 24.38
N GLY A 196 -0.96 -24.19 23.86
CA GLY A 196 -0.21 -22.96 23.68
C GLY A 196 -0.96 -21.84 22.98
N TYR A 197 -0.19 -20.87 22.52
CA TYR A 197 -0.63 -19.74 21.74
C TYR A 197 0.03 -19.79 20.36
N GLU A 198 -0.73 -19.47 19.32
CA GLU A 198 -0.29 -19.42 17.93
C GLU A 198 -0.52 -18.01 17.38
N ALA A 199 0.51 -17.42 16.77
CA ALA A 199 0.36 -16.24 15.93
C ALA A 199 0.90 -16.52 14.54
N SER A 200 0.20 -16.06 13.51
CA SER A 200 0.68 -16.18 12.13
C SER A 200 0.61 -14.88 11.37
N ALA A 201 1.53 -14.73 10.42
CA ALA A 201 1.59 -13.63 9.47
C ALA A 201 1.75 -14.22 8.05
N GLY A 202 0.91 -13.76 7.13
CA GLY A 202 0.94 -14.13 5.72
C GLY A 202 1.01 -12.90 4.83
N LEU A 203 1.80 -13.00 3.77
CA LEU A 203 1.92 -12.02 2.70
C LEU A 203 1.70 -12.73 1.36
N SER A 204 0.70 -12.33 0.60
CA SER A 204 0.53 -12.74 -0.79
C SER A 204 0.75 -11.53 -1.71
N LEU A 205 1.62 -11.70 -2.71
CA LEU A 205 1.93 -10.72 -3.74
C LEU A 205 1.54 -11.28 -5.11
N ALA A 206 0.91 -10.45 -5.94
CA ALA A 206 0.71 -10.75 -7.35
C ALA A 206 1.10 -9.53 -8.19
N TYR A 207 1.98 -9.72 -9.16
CA TYR A 207 2.42 -8.67 -10.07
C TYR A 207 1.99 -9.02 -11.50
N ARG A 208 1.15 -8.17 -12.08
CA ARG A 208 0.68 -8.29 -13.47
C ARG A 208 1.82 -8.01 -14.44
N LEU A 209 2.28 -9.07 -15.11
CA LEU A 209 3.33 -9.03 -16.13
C LEU A 209 2.77 -8.60 -17.49
N SER A 210 1.58 -9.08 -17.85
CA SER A 210 0.89 -8.69 -19.07
C SER A 210 -0.62 -8.91 -18.93
N GLU A 211 -1.41 -8.12 -19.66
CA GLU A 211 -2.86 -8.28 -19.73
C GLU A 211 -3.38 -7.72 -21.05
N ASN A 212 -4.37 -8.40 -21.64
CA ASN A 212 -5.23 -7.87 -22.69
C ASN A 212 -6.64 -8.45 -22.54
N GLU A 213 -7.52 -8.21 -23.51
CA GLU A 213 -8.94 -8.63 -23.46
C GLU A 213 -9.15 -10.14 -23.31
N THR A 214 -8.15 -10.97 -23.64
CA THR A 214 -8.27 -12.44 -23.66
C THR A 214 -7.25 -13.17 -22.79
N GLN A 215 -6.26 -12.48 -22.23
CA GLN A 215 -5.21 -13.11 -21.41
C GLN A 215 -4.71 -12.21 -20.29
N LYS A 216 -4.23 -12.85 -19.22
CA LYS A 216 -3.51 -12.20 -18.12
C LYS A 216 -2.39 -13.09 -17.64
N THR A 217 -1.21 -12.53 -17.43
CA THR A 217 -0.06 -13.24 -16.84
C THR A 217 0.43 -12.50 -15.60
N GLU A 218 0.64 -13.25 -14.52
CA GLU A 218 1.02 -12.72 -13.21
C GLU A 218 2.20 -13.50 -12.63
N ALA A 219 3.17 -12.78 -12.07
CA ALA A 219 4.14 -13.34 -11.14
C ALA A 219 3.54 -13.36 -9.73
N LEU A 220 3.76 -14.45 -9.01
CA LEU A 220 3.21 -14.71 -7.68
C LEU A 220 4.33 -14.87 -6.66
N ALA A 221 4.13 -14.36 -5.46
CA ALA A 221 4.94 -14.70 -4.30
C ALA A 221 4.06 -14.81 -3.05
N GLU A 222 4.33 -15.81 -2.21
CA GLU A 222 3.67 -15.97 -0.93
C GLU A 222 4.68 -16.26 0.16
N LEU A 223 4.52 -15.58 1.30
CA LEU A 223 5.26 -15.82 2.53
C LEU A 223 4.25 -16.13 3.61
N TYR A 224 4.49 -17.16 4.40
CA TYR A 224 3.69 -17.45 5.59
C TYR A 224 4.59 -17.91 6.72
N PHE A 225 4.34 -17.37 7.91
CA PHE A 225 5.06 -17.71 9.12
C PHE A 225 4.06 -17.91 10.26
N ARG A 226 4.30 -18.94 11.07
CA ARG A 226 3.52 -19.30 12.24
C ARG A 226 4.47 -19.50 13.40
N LYS A 227 4.20 -18.79 14.49
CA LYS A 227 4.97 -18.85 15.72
C LYS A 227 4.15 -19.43 16.86
N ILE A 228 4.77 -20.31 17.63
CA ILE A 228 4.16 -21.03 18.74
C ILE A 228 4.79 -20.63 20.07
N TRP A 229 3.95 -20.48 21.09
CA TRP A 229 4.36 -20.36 22.48
C TRP A 229 3.64 -21.43 23.31
N LEU A 230 4.39 -22.33 23.92
CA LEU A 230 3.83 -23.36 24.79
C LEU A 230 3.30 -22.75 26.09
N ASP A 231 2.14 -23.23 26.54
CA ASP A 231 1.62 -22.91 27.87
C ASP A 231 2.40 -23.67 28.97
N SER A 232 2.12 -23.32 30.24
CA SER A 232 2.82 -23.95 31.37
C SER A 232 2.60 -25.45 31.45
N ARG A 233 1.40 -25.94 31.09
CA ARG A 233 1.07 -27.38 31.15
C ARG A 233 1.86 -28.16 30.10
N ALA A 234 1.97 -27.64 28.89
CA ALA A 234 2.79 -28.23 27.84
C ALA A 234 4.27 -28.30 28.26
N LYS A 235 4.79 -27.27 28.94
CA LYS A 235 6.16 -27.26 29.46
C LYS A 235 6.38 -28.21 30.65
N GLU A 236 5.35 -28.46 31.46
CA GLU A 236 5.41 -29.49 32.51
C GLU A 236 5.42 -30.90 31.90
N LEU A 237 4.62 -31.14 30.86
CA LEU A 237 4.55 -32.42 30.16
C LEU A 237 5.84 -32.74 29.40
N VAL A 238 6.39 -31.75 28.70
CA VAL A 238 7.62 -31.91 27.90
C VAL A 238 8.58 -30.75 28.20
N PRO A 239 9.37 -30.83 29.30
CA PRO A 239 10.22 -29.72 29.75
C PRO A 239 11.33 -29.32 28.78
N THR A 240 11.71 -30.22 27.88
CA THR A 240 12.71 -29.98 26.84
C THR A 240 12.14 -29.33 25.59
N ALA A 241 10.82 -29.34 25.41
CA ALA A 241 10.18 -28.77 24.23
C ALA A 241 10.10 -27.23 24.35
N SER A 242 10.42 -26.58 23.25
CA SER A 242 10.28 -25.15 23.07
C SER A 242 9.17 -24.86 22.05
N GLY A 243 8.55 -23.67 22.13
CA GLY A 243 7.57 -23.27 21.12
C GLY A 243 8.17 -23.23 19.72
N SER A 244 9.44 -22.81 19.60
CA SER A 244 10.16 -22.75 18.34
C SER A 244 10.32 -24.11 17.64
N ASP A 245 10.24 -25.22 18.37
CA ASP A 245 10.29 -26.57 17.79
C ASP A 245 9.09 -26.84 16.87
N PHE A 246 8.03 -26.03 16.99
CA PHE A 246 6.78 -26.14 16.22
C PHE A 246 6.50 -24.93 15.33
N ASP A 247 7.43 -23.97 15.29
CA ASP A 247 7.35 -22.82 14.38
C ASP A 247 7.36 -23.34 12.93
N TYR A 248 6.54 -22.73 12.06
CA TYR A 248 6.44 -23.11 10.66
C TYR A 248 6.63 -21.89 9.76
N GLY A 249 7.39 -22.07 8.69
CA GLY A 249 7.59 -21.06 7.66
C GLY A 249 7.43 -21.66 6.28
N VAL A 250 6.94 -20.88 5.33
CA VAL A 250 6.94 -21.26 3.92
C VAL A 250 7.11 -20.03 3.03
N VAL A 251 7.88 -20.22 1.96
CA VAL A 251 8.05 -19.26 0.87
C VAL A 251 7.66 -19.95 -0.42
N ILE A 252 6.84 -19.28 -1.22
CA ILE A 252 6.35 -19.76 -2.51
C ILE A 252 6.59 -18.68 -3.55
N ALA A 253 7.06 -19.08 -4.73
CA ALA A 253 7.13 -18.23 -5.91
C ALA A 253 6.51 -18.96 -7.10
N GLY A 254 5.94 -18.20 -8.03
CA GLY A 254 5.36 -18.83 -9.21
C GLY A 254 4.84 -17.88 -10.26
N VAL A 255 4.20 -18.45 -11.26
CA VAL A 255 3.57 -17.73 -12.37
C VAL A 255 2.19 -18.30 -12.60
N ARG A 256 1.22 -17.41 -12.80
CA ARG A 256 -0.12 -17.75 -13.25
C ARG A 256 -0.38 -17.13 -14.61
N HIS A 257 -0.83 -17.95 -15.56
CA HIS A 257 -1.31 -17.52 -16.85
C HIS A 257 -2.79 -17.87 -17.00
N GLN A 258 -3.61 -16.88 -17.32
CA GLN A 258 -5.04 -17.02 -17.58
C GLN A 258 -5.30 -16.65 -19.03
N ARG A 259 -6.13 -17.44 -19.73
CA ARG A 259 -6.50 -17.19 -21.12
C ARG A 259 -7.91 -17.67 -21.43
N LEU A 260 -8.61 -16.93 -22.27
CA LEU A 260 -9.86 -17.38 -22.91
C LEU A 260 -9.50 -18.24 -24.14
N ILE A 261 -9.12 -19.49 -23.91
CA ILE A 261 -8.85 -20.45 -25.00
C ILE A 261 -10.15 -20.79 -25.73
N TRP A 262 -11.21 -21.02 -24.96
CA TRP A 262 -12.59 -21.23 -25.41
C TRP A 262 -13.49 -20.17 -24.77
N PRO A 263 -13.63 -18.99 -25.41
CA PRO A 263 -14.33 -17.84 -24.83
C PRO A 263 -15.74 -18.14 -24.33
N GLU A 264 -16.45 -19.05 -25.01
CA GLU A 264 -17.79 -19.52 -24.68
C GLU A 264 -17.85 -20.34 -23.38
N LEU A 265 -16.77 -21.05 -23.04
CA LEU A 265 -16.69 -21.82 -21.80
C LEU A 265 -16.19 -20.94 -20.65
N GLY A 266 -15.22 -20.07 -20.91
CA GLY A 266 -14.61 -19.20 -19.91
C GLY A 266 -13.12 -19.43 -19.76
N THR A 267 -12.57 -19.02 -18.62
CA THR A 267 -11.12 -18.92 -18.43
C THR A 267 -10.46 -20.28 -18.22
N SER A 268 -9.43 -20.52 -19.03
CA SER A 268 -8.39 -21.52 -18.80
C SER A 268 -7.24 -20.89 -18.01
N GLU A 269 -6.72 -21.60 -17.02
CA GLU A 269 -5.66 -21.13 -16.13
C GLU A 269 -4.58 -22.21 -15.99
N PHE A 270 -3.33 -21.77 -16.12
CA PHE A 270 -2.13 -22.55 -15.85
C PHE A 270 -1.36 -21.85 -14.74
N THR A 271 -1.03 -22.57 -13.67
CA THR A 271 -0.23 -22.05 -12.57
C THR A 271 0.94 -22.97 -12.29
N GLY A 272 2.14 -22.42 -12.26
CA GLY A 272 3.35 -23.12 -11.81
C GLY A 272 3.88 -22.49 -10.54
N LEU A 273 4.14 -23.31 -9.52
CA LEU A 273 4.59 -22.89 -8.20
C LEU A 273 5.85 -23.68 -7.79
N LEU A 274 6.74 -23.01 -7.09
CA LEU A 274 7.86 -23.60 -6.37
C LEU A 274 7.79 -23.14 -4.91
N GLY A 275 7.97 -24.06 -3.98
CA GLY A 275 7.90 -23.77 -2.55
C GLY A 275 9.04 -24.36 -1.75
N ASN A 276 9.38 -23.69 -0.66
CA ASN A 276 10.26 -24.19 0.39
C ASN A 276 9.62 -23.95 1.76
N SER A 277 9.64 -24.94 2.63
CA SER A 277 9.10 -24.86 3.98
C SER A 277 10.14 -25.19 5.04
N TRP A 278 9.89 -24.66 6.24
CA TRP A 278 10.68 -24.89 7.44
C TRP A 278 9.76 -25.29 8.59
N TYR A 279 10.25 -26.16 9.46
CA TYR A 279 9.58 -26.56 10.68
C TYR A 279 10.60 -26.71 11.80
N GLY A 280 10.31 -26.17 12.98
CA GLY A 280 11.25 -26.25 14.10
C GLY A 280 12.56 -25.47 13.89
N GLY A 281 12.58 -24.54 12.93
CA GLY A 281 13.79 -23.82 12.51
C GLY A 281 14.65 -24.54 11.46
N GLU A 282 14.35 -25.80 11.15
CA GLU A 282 15.06 -26.61 10.15
C GLU A 282 14.31 -26.64 8.82
N GLU A 283 15.05 -26.88 7.72
CA GLU A 283 14.45 -27.00 6.39
C GLU A 283 13.64 -28.29 6.28
N LEU A 284 12.34 -28.17 5.99
CA LEU A 284 11.40 -29.29 5.98
C LEU A 284 11.28 -29.90 4.59
N ALA A 285 10.80 -29.13 3.62
CA ALA A 285 10.47 -29.65 2.30
C ALA A 285 10.64 -28.63 1.19
N ARG A 286 11.03 -29.13 0.02
CA ARG A 286 11.01 -28.39 -1.24
C ARG A 286 10.03 -29.05 -2.20
N TRP A 287 9.23 -28.26 -2.90
CA TRP A 287 8.24 -28.80 -3.81
C TRP A 287 8.02 -27.94 -5.04
N GLY A 288 7.55 -28.58 -6.10
CA GLY A 288 7.06 -27.95 -7.31
C GLY A 288 5.65 -28.43 -7.62
N GLU A 289 4.80 -27.51 -8.07
CA GLU A 289 3.40 -27.79 -8.36
C GLU A 289 2.97 -27.15 -9.67
N LEU A 290 2.28 -27.92 -10.49
CA LEU A 290 1.61 -27.46 -11.71
C LEU A 290 0.11 -27.67 -11.56
N GLN A 291 -0.65 -26.59 -11.75
CA GLN A 291 -2.10 -26.61 -11.74
C GLN A 291 -2.65 -26.21 -13.11
N LEU A 292 -3.57 -27.02 -13.62
CA LEU A 292 -4.42 -26.70 -14.76
C LEU A 292 -5.84 -26.51 -14.25
N ARG A 293 -6.52 -25.45 -14.68
CA ARG A 293 -7.91 -25.18 -14.31
C ARG A 293 -8.69 -24.66 -15.51
N GLN A 294 -9.89 -25.19 -15.72
CA GLN A 294 -10.86 -24.68 -16.69
C GLN A 294 -12.15 -24.31 -15.96
N THR A 295 -12.59 -23.07 -16.15
CA THR A 295 -13.94 -22.65 -15.75
C THR A 295 -14.89 -22.79 -16.94
N VAL A 296 -16.03 -23.44 -16.73
CA VAL A 296 -17.10 -23.61 -17.73
C VAL A 296 -18.35 -22.89 -17.22
N ARG A 297 -18.74 -21.79 -17.86
CA ARG A 297 -19.96 -21.05 -17.58
C ARG A 297 -21.14 -21.76 -18.23
N THR A 298 -22.06 -22.27 -17.42
CA THR A 298 -23.27 -22.95 -17.93
C THR A 298 -24.47 -22.01 -17.99
N SER A 299 -24.45 -20.92 -17.22
CA SER A 299 -25.40 -19.80 -17.30
C SER A 299 -24.78 -18.53 -16.70
N ASN A 300 -25.55 -17.44 -16.61
CA ASN A 300 -25.12 -16.20 -15.96
C ASN A 300 -24.87 -16.34 -14.45
N VAL A 301 -25.38 -17.40 -13.82
CA VAL A 301 -25.29 -17.63 -12.36
C VAL A 301 -24.67 -18.97 -11.99
N GLN A 302 -24.38 -19.82 -12.97
CA GLN A 302 -23.79 -21.15 -12.76
C GLN A 302 -22.49 -21.31 -13.51
N GLN A 303 -21.49 -21.87 -12.83
CA GLN A 303 -20.21 -22.23 -13.42
C GLN A 303 -19.72 -23.55 -12.81
N LEU A 304 -19.09 -24.36 -13.65
CA LEU A 304 -18.34 -25.55 -13.26
C LEU A 304 -16.85 -25.23 -13.31
N ARG A 305 -16.05 -25.84 -12.43
CA ARG A 305 -14.60 -25.73 -12.43
C ARG A 305 -14.00 -27.12 -12.45
N PHE A 306 -13.19 -27.38 -13.46
CA PHE A 306 -12.41 -28.59 -13.59
C PHE A 306 -10.96 -28.23 -13.35
N GLY A 307 -10.21 -29.13 -12.70
CA GLY A 307 -8.79 -28.91 -12.48
C GLY A 307 -8.02 -30.22 -12.42
N ALA A 308 -6.73 -30.11 -12.68
CA ALA A 308 -5.75 -31.17 -12.48
C ALA A 308 -4.52 -30.55 -11.82
N THR A 309 -3.97 -31.23 -10.83
CA THR A 309 -2.78 -30.80 -10.09
C THR A 309 -1.74 -31.91 -10.11
N ILE A 310 -0.51 -31.54 -10.45
CA ILE A 310 0.66 -32.39 -10.32
C ILE A 310 1.58 -31.73 -9.30
N ARG A 311 1.97 -32.45 -8.26
CA ARG A 311 2.92 -31.97 -7.25
C ARG A 311 4.01 -33.01 -7.02
N SER A 312 5.24 -32.54 -6.97
CA SER A 312 6.40 -33.31 -6.53
C SER A 312 7.01 -32.62 -5.32
N GLU A 313 7.20 -33.37 -4.25
CA GLU A 313 7.71 -32.87 -2.97
C GLU A 313 8.86 -33.73 -2.48
N LYS A 314 9.95 -33.07 -2.11
CA LYS A 314 11.11 -33.67 -1.48
C LYS A 314 11.19 -33.20 -0.03
N ASN A 315 10.95 -34.12 0.89
CA ASN A 315 11.17 -33.92 2.32
C ASN A 315 12.66 -34.09 2.64
N LEU A 316 13.23 -33.13 3.36
CA LEU A 316 14.66 -33.01 3.64
C LEU A 316 15.04 -33.58 5.01
N ASP A 317 14.05 -33.71 5.90
CA ASP A 317 14.17 -34.40 7.19
C ASP A 317 14.15 -35.93 7.04
N SER A 318 13.35 -36.46 6.11
CA SER A 318 13.26 -37.88 5.81
C SER A 318 12.86 -38.13 4.36
N ALA A 319 13.72 -38.84 3.63
CA ALA A 319 13.46 -39.19 2.24
C ALA A 319 12.20 -40.06 2.05
N ILE A 320 11.83 -40.86 3.06
CA ILE A 320 10.64 -41.73 3.04
C ILE A 320 9.35 -40.90 2.97
N ASN A 321 9.38 -39.66 3.47
CA ASN A 321 8.23 -38.76 3.45
C ASN A 321 8.12 -37.98 2.12
N SER A 322 9.04 -38.16 1.17
CA SER A 322 8.94 -37.54 -0.16
C SER A 322 7.78 -38.14 -0.94
N SER A 323 7.13 -37.34 -1.79
CA SER A 323 5.94 -37.78 -2.51
C SER A 323 5.81 -37.18 -3.90
N GLU A 324 5.13 -37.93 -4.77
CA GLU A 324 4.57 -37.43 -6.01
C GLU A 324 3.06 -37.68 -5.97
N SER A 325 2.29 -36.65 -6.28
CA SER A 325 0.83 -36.72 -6.22
C SER A 325 0.20 -36.14 -7.48
N PHE A 326 -0.88 -36.79 -7.91
CA PHE A 326 -1.74 -36.38 -9.02
C PHE A 326 -3.19 -36.39 -8.56
N ALA A 327 -3.89 -35.26 -8.74
CA ALA A 327 -5.29 -35.08 -8.32
C ALA A 327 -6.09 -34.25 -9.32
#